data_AF-A0A6G0VP99-F1
#
_entry.id   AF-A0A6G0VP99-F1
#
_cell.length_a   1.000
_cell.length_b   1.000
_cell.length_c   1.000
_cell.angle_alpha   90.00
_cell.angle_beta   90.00
_cell.angle_gamma   90.00
#
_symmetry.space_group_name_H-M   'P 1'
#
loop_
_entity.id
_entity.type
_entity.pdbx_description
1 polymer ?
#
loop_
_entity_poly.entity_id
_entity_poly.type
_entity_poly.pdbx_seq_one_letter_code
_entity_poly.pdbx_strand_id
1 'polypeptide(L)'
;MDVNISDVFETRREKKCVAINSYKFSEFRENKDTTKIFRCTNRKYTVTAKLTTNLKTVISINGEHSHDELVEETITKQTVMSLLKRKATTDLNMKPNKLIRQELRHCPKSEHLSHSDVRLFRKSMYEAKRKIFPKIPKSLLEAKAMMF
;
A
#
# COMPACT_ATOMS: atom_id res chain seq x y z
N MET A 1 5.84 15.48 -23.00
CA MET A 1 6.62 14.85 -21.91
C MET A 1 5.85 13.63 -21.48
N ASP A 2 6.38 12.45 -21.76
CA ASP A 2 5.67 11.19 -21.47
C ASP A 2 5.66 10.95 -19.96
N VAL A 3 4.47 11.05 -19.38
CA VAL A 3 4.25 10.81 -17.95
C VAL A 3 4.24 9.31 -17.73
N ASN A 4 5.31 8.79 -17.11
CA ASN A 4 5.49 7.35 -16.92
C ASN A 4 5.02 6.89 -15.53
N ILE A 5 4.39 5.73 -15.52
CA ILE A 5 3.97 5.04 -14.30
C ILE A 5 5.15 4.20 -13.82
N SER A 6 5.64 4.52 -12.63
CA SER A 6 6.81 3.87 -12.02
C SER A 6 6.46 2.59 -11.24
N ASP A 7 5.28 2.53 -10.63
CA ASP A 7 4.80 1.37 -9.88
C ASP A 7 3.27 1.42 -9.70
N VAL A 8 2.64 0.24 -9.62
CA VAL A 8 1.20 0.06 -9.35
C VAL A 8 1.05 -0.99 -8.27
N PHE A 9 0.40 -0.62 -7.17
CA PHE A 9 0.21 -1.53 -6.05
C PHE A 9 -1.13 -1.33 -5.37
N GLU A 10 -1.56 -2.34 -4.63
CA GLU A 10 -2.84 -2.32 -3.93
C GLU A 10 -2.63 -2.18 -2.43
N THR A 11 -3.48 -1.37 -1.82
CA THR A 11 -3.52 -1.23 -0.37
C THR A 11 -4.18 -2.44 0.28
N ARG A 12 -4.04 -2.57 1.60
CA ARG A 12 -4.75 -3.60 2.39
C ARG A 12 -6.27 -3.58 2.17
N ARG A 13 -6.86 -2.41 1.88
CA ARG A 13 -8.31 -2.26 1.65
C ARG A 13 -8.67 -2.35 0.16
N GLU A 14 -7.83 -3.00 -0.64
CA GLU A 14 -8.04 -3.26 -2.07
C GLU A 14 -8.09 -2.02 -2.97
N LYS A 15 -7.91 -0.82 -2.40
CA LYS A 15 -7.75 0.41 -3.19
C LYS A 15 -6.43 0.40 -3.92
N LYS A 16 -6.43 0.78 -5.20
CA LYS A 16 -5.22 0.88 -6.01
C LYS A 16 -4.44 2.16 -5.70
N CYS A 17 -3.13 2.05 -5.74
CA CYS A 17 -2.17 3.14 -5.63
C CYS A 17 -1.24 3.09 -6.83
N VAL A 18 -0.88 4.27 -7.34
CA VAL A 18 -0.03 4.41 -8.50
C VAL A 18 1.05 5.43 -8.16
N ALA A 19 2.30 5.11 -8.50
CA ALA A 19 3.42 6.02 -8.42
C ALA A 19 3.70 6.60 -9.81
N ILE A 20 3.55 7.91 -9.98
CA ILE A 20 3.70 8.63 -11.25
C ILE A 20 4.70 9.76 -11.02
N ASN A 21 5.77 9.83 -11.82
CA ASN A 21 6.84 10.84 -11.66
C ASN A 21 7.31 11.00 -10.21
N SER A 22 7.57 9.89 -9.50
CA SER A 22 7.99 9.89 -8.09
C SER A 22 6.94 10.43 -7.09
N TYR A 23 5.71 10.70 -7.53
CA TYR A 23 4.58 11.06 -6.68
C TYR A 23 3.63 9.88 -6.48
N LYS A 24 3.12 9.72 -5.26
CA LYS A 24 2.18 8.65 -4.93
C LYS A 24 0.75 9.15 -4.95
N PHE A 25 -0.08 8.47 -5.75
CA PHE A 25 -1.51 8.70 -5.84
C PHE A 25 -2.30 7.47 -5.35
N SER A 26 -3.50 7.72 -4.82
CA SER A 26 -4.45 6.69 -4.37
C SER A 26 -5.79 6.85 -5.07
N GLU A 27 -6.42 5.73 -5.40
CA GLU A 27 -7.71 5.68 -6.07
C GLU A 27 -8.78 6.46 -5.27
N PHE A 28 -9.44 7.37 -5.97
CA PHE A 28 -10.45 8.26 -5.39
C PHE A 28 -11.85 7.97 -5.93
N ARG A 29 -12.04 8.01 -7.25
CA ARG A 29 -13.34 7.81 -7.91
C ARG A 29 -13.15 7.15 -9.28
N GLU A 30 -14.20 6.49 -9.74
CA GLU A 30 -14.30 5.95 -11.10
C GLU A 30 -15.32 6.77 -11.89
N ASN A 31 -14.96 7.13 -13.12
CA ASN A 31 -15.87 7.79 -14.06
C ASN A 31 -16.57 6.75 -14.93
N LYS A 32 -17.77 7.10 -15.42
CA LYS A 32 -18.56 6.27 -16.34
C LYS A 32 -17.78 5.90 -17.62
N ASP A 33 -16.88 6.78 -18.06
CA ASP A 33 -16.12 6.64 -19.31
C ASP A 33 -14.86 5.76 -19.16
N THR A 34 -14.91 4.67 -18.38
CA THR A 34 -13.78 3.72 -18.18
C THR A 34 -12.49 4.35 -17.65
N THR A 35 -12.56 5.50 -17.00
CA THR A 35 -11.39 6.22 -16.47
C THR A 35 -11.43 6.28 -14.95
N LYS A 36 -10.26 6.14 -14.33
CA LYS A 36 -10.10 6.18 -12.87
C LYS A 36 -9.36 7.43 -12.47
N ILE A 37 -9.88 8.10 -11.45
CA ILE A 37 -9.28 9.30 -10.88
C ILE A 37 -8.53 8.91 -9.61
N PHE A 38 -7.26 9.26 -9.59
CA PHE A 38 -6.37 9.09 -8.46
C PHE A 38 -6.07 10.46 -7.86
N ARG A 39 -5.97 10.54 -6.53
CA ARG A 39 -5.62 11.76 -5.80
C ARG A 39 -4.27 11.58 -5.12
N CYS A 40 -3.48 12.65 -5.06
CA CYS A 40 -2.24 12.65 -4.29
C CYS A 40 -2.49 12.17 -2.85
N THR A 41 -1.59 11.34 -2.34
CA THR A 41 -1.68 10.80 -0.99
C THR A 41 -1.42 11.86 0.09
N ASN A 42 -0.70 12.93 -0.23
CA ASN A 42 -0.56 14.07 0.65
C ASN A 42 -1.82 14.94 0.59
N ARG A 43 -2.70 14.78 1.59
CA ARG A 43 -4.02 15.44 1.63
C ARG A 43 -3.98 16.96 1.62
N LYS A 44 -2.83 17.56 1.94
CA LYS A 44 -2.63 19.02 1.84
C LYS A 44 -2.78 19.51 0.40
N TYR A 45 -2.50 18.64 -0.57
CA TYR A 45 -2.57 18.97 -1.99
C TYR A 45 -3.78 18.30 -2.64
N THR A 46 -4.32 19.00 -3.64
CA THR A 46 -5.52 18.61 -4.39
C THR A 46 -5.17 18.04 -5.76
N VAL A 47 -3.91 17.70 -6.01
CA VAL A 47 -3.46 17.13 -7.28
C VAL A 47 -4.20 15.82 -7.56
N THR A 48 -4.72 15.72 -8.78
CA THR A 48 -5.44 14.55 -9.27
C THR A 48 -4.84 14.07 -10.58
N ALA A 49 -4.76 12.76 -10.75
CA ALA A 49 -4.31 12.12 -11.98
C ALA A 49 -5.45 11.27 -12.54
N LYS A 50 -5.76 11.44 -13.82
CA LYS A 50 -6.73 10.64 -14.55
C LYS A 50 -5.99 9.55 -15.31
N LEU A 51 -6.33 8.29 -15.05
CA LEU A 51 -5.73 7.12 -15.67
C LEU A 51 -6.80 6.28 -16.36
N THR A 52 -6.40 5.52 -17.36
CA THR A 52 -7.25 4.48 -17.96
C THR A 52 -7.50 3.36 -16.94
N THR A 53 -8.62 2.65 -17.01
CA THR A 53 -8.94 1.47 -16.16
C THR A 53 -7.81 0.44 -16.10
N ASN A 54 -7.08 0.27 -17.19
CA ASN A 54 -5.94 -0.65 -17.28
C ASN A 54 -4.69 -0.18 -16.51
N LEU A 55 -4.67 1.05 -15.99
CA LEU A 55 -3.55 1.67 -15.26
C LEU A 55 -2.21 1.65 -16.02
N LYS A 56 -2.27 1.65 -17.36
CA LYS A 56 -1.09 1.68 -18.22
C LYS A 56 -0.74 3.08 -18.73
N THR A 57 -1.72 3.97 -18.79
CA THR A 57 -1.58 5.29 -19.43
C THR A 57 -2.16 6.37 -18.54
N VAL A 58 -1.41 7.45 -18.36
CA VAL A 58 -1.87 8.67 -17.70
C VAL A 58 -2.50 9.57 -18.76
N ILE A 59 -3.77 9.92 -18.56
CA ILE A 59 -4.55 10.74 -19.49
C ILE A 59 -4.31 12.22 -19.20
N SER A 60 -4.35 12.60 -17.91
CA SER A 60 -4.06 13.96 -17.48
C SER A 60 -3.64 14.00 -16.02
N ILE A 61 -2.88 15.03 -15.64
CA ILE A 61 -2.61 15.39 -14.26
C ILE A 61 -3.08 16.83 -14.09
N ASN A 62 -3.94 17.05 -13.08
CA ASN A 62 -4.53 18.34 -12.79
C ASN A 62 -4.05 18.81 -11.42
N GLY A 63 -3.46 20.01 -11.38
CA GLY A 63 -2.91 20.65 -10.18
C GLY A 63 -1.39 20.55 -10.09
N GLU A 64 -0.80 21.33 -9.20
CA GLU A 64 0.65 21.37 -8.98
C GLU A 64 1.04 20.68 -7.67
N HIS A 65 2.09 19.88 -7.74
CA HIS A 65 2.74 19.36 -6.54
C HIS A 65 3.66 20.43 -5.98
N SER A 66 3.43 20.82 -4.73
CA SER A 66 4.32 21.71 -3.98
C SER A 66 4.90 20.98 -2.75
N HIS A 67 5.04 19.66 -2.86
CA HIS A 67 5.78 18.85 -1.91
C HIS A 67 6.86 18.05 -2.64
N ASP A 68 7.89 17.66 -1.90
CA ASP A 68 9.02 16.94 -2.46
C ASP A 68 8.61 15.60 -3.08
N GLU A 69 9.35 15.23 -4.13
CA GLU A 69 9.28 13.93 -4.76
C GLU A 69 9.65 12.83 -3.78
N LEU A 70 9.02 11.66 -3.92
CA LEU A 70 9.38 10.50 -3.10
C LEU A 70 10.61 9.82 -3.70
N VAL A 71 11.60 9.57 -2.86
CA VAL A 71 12.75 8.74 -3.20
C VAL A 71 12.27 7.32 -3.56
N GLU A 72 12.86 6.72 -4.60
CA GLU A 72 12.47 5.39 -5.09
C GLU A 72 12.49 4.30 -4.01
N GLU A 73 13.44 4.37 -3.07
CA GLU A 73 13.51 3.48 -1.91
C GLU A 73 12.24 3.55 -1.06
N THR A 74 11.70 4.76 -0.88
CA THR A 74 10.47 4.97 -0.11
C THR A 74 9.27 4.40 -0.84
N ILE A 75 9.20 4.54 -2.16
CA ILE A 75 8.13 3.96 -2.99
C ILE A 75 8.18 2.45 -2.89
N THR A 76 9.34 1.85 -3.15
CA THR A 76 9.56 0.39 -3.10
C THR A 76 9.20 -0.18 -1.74
N LYS A 77 9.67 0.45 -0.66
CA LYS A 77 9.34 0.08 0.72
C LYS A 77 7.85 0.10 0.99
N GLN A 78 7.14 1.13 0.52
CA GLN A 78 5.69 1.23 0.68
C GLN A 78 4.92 0.21 -0.16
N THR A 79 5.38 -0.10 -1.37
CA THR A 79 4.84 -1.15 -2.23
C THR A 79 4.93 -2.51 -1.54
N VAL A 80 6.15 -2.92 -1.15
CA VAL A 80 6.39 -4.20 -0.47
C VAL A 80 5.63 -4.30 0.84
N MET A 81 5.64 -3.23 1.65
CA MET A 81 4.89 -3.19 2.92
C MET A 81 3.37 -3.34 2.70
N SER A 82 2.81 -2.74 1.65
CA SER A 82 1.36 -2.84 1.36
C SER A 82 0.98 -4.26 0.97
N LEU A 83 1.80 -4.87 0.11
CA LEU A 83 1.62 -6.26 -0.32
C LEU A 83 1.75 -7.24 0.85
N LEU A 84 2.77 -7.08 1.70
CA LEU A 84 2.98 -7.93 2.88
C LEU A 84 1.85 -7.82 3.89
N LYS A 85 1.35 -6.60 4.15
CA LYS A 85 0.17 -6.41 5.03
C LYS A 85 -1.04 -7.18 4.50
N ARG A 86 -1.31 -7.11 3.19
CA ARG A 86 -2.43 -7.82 2.56
C ARG A 86 -2.27 -9.33 2.71
N LYS A 87 -1.13 -9.89 2.30
CA LYS A 87 -0.87 -11.33 2.42
C LYS A 87 -0.92 -11.82 3.88
N ALA A 88 -0.40 -11.03 4.82
CA ALA A 88 -0.47 -11.32 6.25
C ALA A 88 -1.90 -11.36 6.78
N THR A 89 -2.83 -10.58 6.19
CA THR A 89 -4.23 -10.57 6.59
C THR A 89 -5.05 -11.67 5.91
N THR A 90 -4.61 -12.14 4.74
CA THR A 90 -5.23 -13.28 4.03
C THR A 90 -4.78 -14.62 4.61
N ASP A 91 -3.48 -14.79 4.88
CA ASP A 91 -2.92 -15.98 5.52
C ASP A 91 -2.42 -15.63 6.93
N LEU A 92 -3.31 -15.83 7.90
CA LEU A 92 -3.05 -15.53 9.30
C LEU A 92 -1.99 -16.47 9.92
N ASN A 93 -1.84 -17.68 9.38
CA ASN A 93 -0.99 -18.73 9.95
C ASN A 93 0.45 -18.70 9.40
N MET A 94 0.68 -18.06 8.24
CA MET A 94 2.02 -17.99 7.67
C MET A 94 2.98 -17.17 8.56
N LYS A 95 4.18 -17.74 8.76
CA LYS A 95 5.29 -17.09 9.47
C LYS A 95 5.71 -15.80 8.73
N PRO A 96 5.82 -14.64 9.41
CA PRO A 96 6.17 -13.38 8.77
C PRO A 96 7.47 -13.42 7.97
N ASN A 97 8.52 -14.07 8.49
CA ASN A 97 9.81 -14.19 7.80
C ASN A 97 9.71 -15.00 6.51
N LYS A 98 8.80 -15.97 6.42
CA LYS A 98 8.59 -16.76 5.19
C LYS A 98 7.97 -15.87 4.11
N LEU A 99 6.91 -15.13 4.46
CA LEU A 99 6.30 -14.14 3.56
C LEU A 99 7.30 -13.09 3.10
N ILE A 100 8.02 -12.45 4.04
CA ILE A 100 8.98 -11.40 3.69
C ILE A 100 10.05 -11.93 2.72
N ARG A 101 10.66 -13.09 3.00
CA ARG A 101 11.67 -13.66 2.10
C ARG A 101 11.09 -13.97 0.73
N GLN A 102 9.87 -14.50 0.66
CA GLN A 102 9.21 -14.78 -0.60
C GLN A 102 9.00 -13.50 -1.40
N GLU A 103 8.43 -12.45 -0.80
CA GLU A 103 8.17 -11.20 -1.54
C GLU A 103 9.44 -10.47 -1.93
N LEU A 104 10.47 -10.46 -1.08
CA LEU A 104 11.76 -9.84 -1.43
C LEU A 104 12.42 -10.54 -2.61
N ARG A 105 12.32 -11.87 -2.71
CA ARG A 105 12.85 -12.62 -3.87
C ARG A 105 12.14 -12.30 -5.18
N HIS A 106 10.85 -11.97 -5.14
CA HIS A 106 10.07 -11.60 -6.32
C HIS A 106 10.03 -10.08 -6.55
N CYS A 107 10.72 -9.29 -5.72
CA CYS A 107 10.77 -7.85 -5.84
C CYS A 107 11.99 -7.45 -6.69
N PRO A 108 11.80 -6.93 -7.92
CA PRO A 108 12.91 -6.55 -8.79
C PRO A 108 13.75 -5.41 -8.19
N LYS A 109 13.11 -4.55 -7.38
CA LYS A 109 13.71 -3.38 -6.73
C LYS A 109 14.21 -3.67 -5.31
N SER A 110 14.49 -4.93 -4.98
CA SER A 110 14.88 -5.33 -3.63
C SER A 110 16.21 -4.73 -3.15
N GLU A 111 17.06 -4.29 -4.07
CA GLU A 111 18.32 -3.58 -3.78
C GLU A 111 18.13 -2.25 -3.05
N HIS A 112 16.98 -1.60 -3.22
CA HIS A 112 16.62 -0.36 -2.53
C HIS A 112 16.11 -0.58 -1.09
N LEU A 113 16.17 -1.82 -0.59
CA LEU A 113 15.68 -2.19 0.74
C LEU A 113 16.84 -2.55 1.66
N SER A 114 16.85 -1.92 2.83
CA SER A 114 17.85 -2.18 3.85
C SER A 114 17.43 -3.33 4.77
N HIS A 115 18.40 -3.92 5.49
CA HIS A 115 18.09 -4.90 6.53
C HIS A 115 17.18 -4.34 7.64
N SER A 116 17.28 -3.02 7.92
CA SER A 116 16.42 -2.35 8.90
C SER A 116 14.93 -2.39 8.51
N ASP A 117 14.64 -2.40 7.21
CA ASP A 117 13.27 -2.43 6.68
C ASP A 117 12.55 -3.75 6.97
N VAL A 118 13.31 -4.85 7.11
CA VAL A 118 12.74 -6.16 7.47
C VAL A 118 12.06 -6.08 8.84
N ARG A 119 12.63 -5.35 9.80
CA ARG A 119 12.01 -5.14 11.12
C ARG A 119 10.71 -4.33 10.98
N LEU A 120 10.71 -3.30 10.15
CA LEU A 120 9.54 -2.48 9.87
C LEU A 120 8.42 -3.32 9.22
N PHE A 121 8.76 -4.16 8.25
CA PHE A 121 7.81 -5.05 7.59
C PHE A 121 7.13 -6.00 8.58
N ARG A 122 7.89 -6.67 9.45
CA ARG A 122 7.32 -7.54 10.50
C ARG A 122 6.35 -6.79 11.41
N LYS A 123 6.74 -5.60 11.87
CA LYS A 123 5.89 -4.76 12.73
C LYS A 123 4.59 -4.38 12.02
N SER A 124 4.68 -3.92 10.79
CA SER A 124 3.55 -3.52 9.96
C SER A 124 2.57 -4.68 9.69
N MET A 125 3.10 -5.88 9.42
CA MET A 125 2.29 -7.10 9.28
C MET A 125 1.59 -7.48 10.59
N TYR A 126 2.31 -7.44 11.72
CA TYR A 126 1.74 -7.75 13.03
C TYR A 126 0.62 -6.79 13.40
N GLU A 127 0.82 -5.48 13.24
CA GLU A 127 -0.22 -4.47 13.49
C GLU A 127 -1.43 -4.67 12.57
N ALA A 128 -1.22 -5.10 11.32
CA ALA A 128 -2.30 -5.41 10.41
C ALA A 128 -3.10 -6.64 10.86
N LYS A 129 -2.42 -7.73 11.26
CA LYS A 129 -3.01 -8.96 11.81
C LYS A 129 -3.79 -8.69 13.09
N ARG A 130 -3.24 -7.90 14.02
CA ARG A 130 -3.88 -7.59 15.31
C ARG A 130 -5.24 -6.89 15.17
N LYS A 131 -5.49 -6.21 14.05
CA LYS A 131 -6.80 -5.60 13.75
C LYS A 131 -7.88 -6.60 13.35
N ILE A 132 -7.52 -7.85 13.04
CA ILE A 132 -8.45 -8.94 12.67
C ILE A 132 -8.78 -9.79 13.88
N PHE A 133 -7.79 -10.07 14.72
CA PHE A 133 -8.00 -10.84 15.94
C PHE A 133 -8.90 -10.09 16.93
N PRO A 134 -9.75 -10.82 17.68
CA PRO A 134 -10.51 -10.23 18.76
C PRO A 134 -9.57 -9.61 19.80
N LYS A 135 -10.06 -8.59 20.50
CA LYS A 135 -9.31 -8.00 21.61
C LYS A 135 -9.17 -9.08 22.68
N ILE A 136 -7.97 -9.18 23.25
CA ILE A 136 -7.74 -10.06 24.39
C ILE A 136 -8.60 -9.52 25.54
N PRO A 137 -9.48 -10.34 26.14
CA PRO A 137 -10.33 -9.90 27.24
C PRO A 137 -9.46 -9.48 28.42
N LYS A 138 -9.85 -8.40 29.09
CA LYS A 138 -9.14 -7.85 30.25
C LYS A 138 -9.68 -8.37 31.59
N SER A 139 -10.79 -9.10 31.55
CA SER A 139 -11.44 -9.66 32.73
C SER A 139 -12.06 -11.02 32.43
N LEU A 140 -12.29 -11.81 33.49
CA LEU A 140 -13.00 -13.08 33.39
C LEU A 140 -14.43 -12.91 32.84
N LEU A 141 -15.10 -11.79 33.16
CA LEU A 141 -16.43 -11.49 32.65
C LEU A 141 -16.41 -11.22 31.14
N GLU A 142 -15.45 -10.41 30.68
CA GLU A 142 -15.25 -10.13 29.24
C GLU A 142 -14.86 -11.41 28.49
N ALA A 143 -14.03 -12.26 29.09
CA ALA A 143 -13.66 -13.55 28.50
C ALA A 143 -14.88 -14.47 28.35
N LYS A 144 -15.74 -14.56 29.37
CA LYS A 144 -17.01 -15.31 29.28
C LYS A 144 -17.91 -14.76 28.17
N ALA A 145 -18.09 -13.43 28.10
CA ALA A 145 -18.90 -12.78 27.07
C ALA A 145 -18.35 -12.93 25.63
N MET A 146 -17.08 -13.35 25.46
CA MET A 146 -16.50 -13.63 24.14
C MET A 146 -16.61 -15.12 23.76
N MET A 147 -16.93 -16.02 24.70
CA MET A 147 -17.09 -17.46 24.45
C MET A 147 -18.54 -17.88 24.20
N PHE A 148 -19.50 -17.11 24.70
CA PHE A 148 -20.95 -17.32 24.54
C PHE A 148 -21.55 -16.21 23.68
#